data_AF-A0A961H4I6-F1
#
_entry.id   AF-A0A961H4I6-F1
#
_cell.length_a   1.000
_cell.length_b   1.000
_cell.length_c   1.000
_cell.angle_alpha   90.00
_cell.angle_beta   90.00
_cell.angle_gamma   90.00
#
_symmetry.space_group_name_H-M   'P 1'
#
loop_
_entity.id
_entity.type
_entity.pdbx_description
1 polymer ?
#
loop_
_entity_poly.entity_id
_entity_poly.type
_entity_poly.pdbx_seq_one_letter_code
_entity_poly.pdbx_strand_id
1 'polypeptide(L)'
;MQRFLIYVILALCLPLAACQGQAEAPAKTTSETSAAVEEVAAEAEPAGEPAVITLMSHDSFNVSEAVLAEFEAAHNATIELLPSGDAGAALNQAILSKNNPLADVFFGVDNTFLSRALNEGIFEPYSSPLLADIPADLQLDPEHRLLPVDFGDVCLNYDKAWFAEQGLEPPADLAALADPAYQGLTVVQNPATSSPGLAFLLATIGTFGEEGYQAYWQSLRENDVLVTNGWEDAYWGQFSGASDGERPIVVSYASSPPAEV
;
A
#
# COMPACT_ATOMS: atom_id res chain seq x y z
N MET A 1 -8.72 -45.25 17.68
CA MET A 1 -9.68 -45.20 18.80
C MET A 1 -10.92 -44.50 18.30
N GLN A 2 -12.04 -45.18 18.37
CA GLN A 2 -13.32 -44.86 17.75
C GLN A 2 -14.33 -44.57 18.87
N ARG A 3 -15.16 -43.52 18.75
CA ARG A 3 -16.55 -43.37 19.26
C ARG A 3 -16.94 -41.87 19.25
N PHE A 4 -17.92 -41.41 18.45
CA PHE A 4 -19.40 -41.45 18.67
C PHE A 4 -19.81 -40.53 19.85
N LEU A 5 -20.89 -39.73 19.89
CA LEU A 5 -22.07 -39.52 19.03
C LEU A 5 -22.84 -38.28 19.54
N ILE A 6 -23.61 -37.68 18.63
CA ILE A 6 -24.74 -36.75 18.73
C ILE A 6 -25.83 -37.18 19.74
N TYR A 7 -26.48 -36.23 20.44
CA TYR A 7 -27.89 -36.24 20.93
C TYR A 7 -28.25 -34.77 21.33
N VAL A 8 -29.44 -34.18 21.21
CA VAL A 8 -30.72 -34.48 20.55
C VAL A 8 -31.57 -33.20 20.58
N ILE A 9 -32.44 -33.07 19.59
CA ILE A 9 -33.47 -32.05 19.39
C ILE A 9 -34.58 -32.16 20.45
N LEU A 10 -35.05 -31.03 20.99
CA LEU A 10 -36.39 -30.95 21.59
C LEU A 10 -37.16 -29.78 20.97
N ALA A 11 -38.11 -30.12 20.11
CA ALA A 11 -39.14 -29.24 19.59
C ALA A 11 -40.30 -29.15 20.59
N LEU A 12 -40.87 -27.96 20.80
CA LEU A 12 -42.22 -27.82 21.33
C LEU A 12 -42.95 -26.63 20.70
N CYS A 13 -44.24 -26.85 20.44
CA CYS A 13 -45.11 -26.14 19.51
C CYS A 13 -45.71 -24.80 20.02
N LEU A 14 -45.87 -23.89 19.05
CA LEU A 14 -47.00 -22.97 18.72
C LEU A 14 -48.35 -23.19 19.47
N PRO A 15 -49.15 -22.12 19.67
CA PRO A 15 -50.05 -21.66 18.59
C PRO A 15 -50.19 -20.14 18.40
N LEU A 16 -50.74 -19.82 17.22
CA LEU A 16 -51.09 -18.52 16.64
C LEU A 16 -52.08 -17.71 17.49
N ALA A 17 -51.98 -16.38 17.38
CA ALA A 17 -53.15 -15.50 17.37
C ALA A 17 -52.93 -14.38 16.33
N ALA A 18 -53.81 -14.34 15.33
CA ALA A 18 -53.99 -13.26 14.38
C ALA A 18 -54.92 -12.19 14.99
N CYS A 19 -54.77 -10.93 14.59
CA CYS A 19 -55.91 -10.08 14.22
C CYS A 19 -55.46 -8.81 13.50
N GLN A 20 -56.33 -8.38 12.60
CA GLN A 20 -56.19 -7.45 11.50
C GLN A 20 -57.04 -6.19 11.76
N GLY A 21 -56.70 -5.07 11.13
CA GLY A 21 -57.60 -3.92 10.85
C GLY A 21 -57.67 -2.85 11.96
N GLN A 22 -57.96 -1.58 11.69
CA GLN A 22 -58.27 -0.83 10.47
C GLN A 22 -58.27 0.67 10.84
N ALA A 23 -58.12 1.56 9.87
CA ALA A 23 -58.06 3.02 9.99
C ALA A 23 -59.36 3.69 10.48
N GLU A 24 -59.26 4.85 11.16
CA GLU A 24 -60.10 6.04 10.92
C GLU A 24 -59.61 7.28 11.73
N ALA A 25 -59.58 8.44 11.07
CA ALA A 25 -59.59 9.79 11.66
C ALA A 25 -61.07 10.31 11.64
N PRO A 26 -61.45 11.55 12.05
CA PRO A 26 -60.64 12.71 12.46
C PRO A 26 -61.22 13.58 13.62
N ALA A 27 -60.55 14.73 13.82
CA ALA A 27 -61.05 16.02 14.33
C ALA A 27 -60.94 16.34 15.85
N LYS A 28 -60.06 17.31 16.17
CA LYS A 28 -60.51 18.66 16.55
C LYS A 28 -59.38 19.69 16.56
N THR A 29 -59.74 20.85 16.03
CA THR A 29 -59.08 22.14 16.02
C THR A 29 -58.81 22.69 17.42
N THR A 30 -57.60 23.19 17.66
CA THR A 30 -57.35 24.37 18.49
C THR A 30 -56.17 25.15 17.90
N SER A 31 -56.45 26.42 17.62
CA SER A 31 -55.54 27.47 17.21
C SER A 31 -54.72 27.93 18.41
N GLU A 32 -53.40 28.12 18.26
CA GLU A 32 -52.65 29.16 19.00
C GLU A 32 -51.27 29.43 18.37
N THR A 33 -51.14 30.67 17.87
CA THR A 33 -50.03 31.61 18.08
C THR A 33 -48.60 31.29 17.60
N SER A 34 -48.21 32.07 16.60
CA SER A 34 -46.86 32.36 16.10
C SER A 34 -45.83 32.70 17.18
N ALA A 35 -44.67 32.05 17.14
CA ALA A 35 -43.39 32.61 17.56
C ALA A 35 -42.31 32.14 16.57
N ALA A 36 -41.66 33.11 15.93
CA ALA A 36 -40.51 32.89 15.06
C ALA A 36 -39.34 32.33 15.88
N VAL A 37 -38.72 31.27 15.40
CA VAL A 37 -37.44 30.78 15.93
C VAL A 37 -36.37 31.44 15.06
N GLU A 38 -35.68 32.41 15.65
CA GLU A 38 -34.43 32.96 15.12
C GLU A 38 -33.40 31.83 15.12
N GLU A 39 -33.03 31.38 13.93
CA GLU A 39 -31.90 30.48 13.71
C GLU A 39 -30.63 31.26 14.05
N VAL A 40 -30.12 31.03 15.26
CA VAL A 40 -28.81 31.55 15.67
C VAL A 40 -27.79 30.80 14.83
N ALA A 41 -27.38 31.41 13.72
CA ALA A 41 -26.21 30.99 12.95
C ALA A 41 -25.04 30.93 13.93
N ALA A 42 -24.54 29.72 14.19
CA ALA A 42 -23.30 29.52 14.91
C ALA A 42 -22.22 30.25 14.12
N GLU A 43 -21.73 31.35 14.67
CA GLU A 43 -20.57 32.07 14.20
C GLU A 43 -19.41 31.07 14.21
N ALA A 44 -18.98 30.63 13.02
CA ALA A 44 -17.80 29.81 12.87
C ALA A 44 -16.63 30.62 13.45
N GLU A 45 -16.03 30.12 14.54
CA GLU A 45 -14.78 30.68 15.03
C GLU A 45 -13.80 30.74 13.86
N PRO A 46 -13.03 31.84 13.70
CA PRO A 46 -12.03 31.90 12.66
C PRO A 46 -11.08 30.73 12.89
N ALA A 47 -11.06 29.80 11.93
CA ALA A 47 -10.09 28.73 11.92
C ALA A 47 -8.71 29.39 12.08
N GLY A 48 -7.95 28.95 13.09
CA GLY A 48 -6.58 29.42 13.30
C GLY A 48 -5.75 29.21 12.03
N GLU A 49 -4.54 29.78 11.97
CA GLU A 49 -3.65 29.53 10.84
C GLU A 49 -3.49 28.02 10.60
N PRO A 50 -3.55 27.55 9.33
CA PRO A 50 -3.47 26.13 9.03
C PRO A 50 -2.23 25.49 9.64
N ALA A 51 -2.39 24.30 10.22
CA ALA A 51 -1.25 23.52 10.69
C ALA A 51 -0.46 23.00 9.48
N VAL A 52 0.84 23.30 9.40
CA VAL A 52 1.71 22.73 8.37
C VAL A 52 2.17 21.34 8.83
N ILE A 53 1.99 20.34 7.98
CA ILE A 53 2.40 18.95 8.20
C ILE A 53 3.36 18.57 7.07
N THR A 54 4.60 18.26 7.43
CA THR A 54 5.58 17.75 6.46
C THR A 54 5.41 16.24 6.32
N LEU A 55 5.11 15.78 5.11
CA LEU A 55 4.96 14.38 4.74
C LEU A 55 6.17 13.90 3.96
N MET A 56 7.07 13.18 4.63
CA MET A 56 8.14 12.46 3.96
C MET A 56 7.58 11.25 3.23
N SER A 57 8.10 10.97 2.04
CA SER A 57 7.69 9.81 1.22
C SER A 57 8.83 9.32 0.34
N HIS A 58 8.64 8.16 -0.30
CA HIS A 58 9.49 7.73 -1.41
C HIS A 58 9.14 8.48 -2.69
N ASP A 59 10.09 8.58 -3.63
CA ASP A 59 9.94 9.39 -4.86
C ASP A 59 8.73 8.99 -5.71
N SER A 60 8.40 7.69 -5.76
CA SER A 60 7.25 7.19 -6.52
C SER A 60 5.89 7.39 -5.84
N PHE A 61 5.85 8.06 -4.68
CA PHE A 61 4.59 8.41 -4.03
C PHE A 61 3.84 9.42 -4.91
N ASN A 62 2.60 9.08 -5.24
CA ASN A 62 1.75 9.93 -6.07
C ASN A 62 0.39 10.12 -5.40
N VAL A 63 -0.02 11.38 -5.25
CA VAL A 63 -1.31 11.77 -4.69
C VAL A 63 -1.88 12.90 -5.54
N SER A 64 -3.17 12.83 -5.86
CA SER A 64 -3.80 13.88 -6.66
C SER A 64 -3.96 15.18 -5.86
N GLU A 65 -3.86 16.32 -6.53
CA GLU A 65 -4.13 17.63 -5.94
C GLU A 65 -5.52 17.71 -5.30
N ALA A 66 -6.51 17.02 -5.89
CA ALA A 66 -7.87 16.98 -5.36
C ALA A 66 -7.94 16.31 -3.98
N VAL A 67 -7.21 15.20 -3.79
CA VAL A 67 -7.14 14.49 -2.50
C VAL A 67 -6.44 15.34 -1.45
N LEU A 68 -5.32 15.99 -1.81
CA LEU A 68 -4.63 16.91 -0.91
C LEU A 68 -5.53 18.08 -0.51
N ALA A 69 -6.17 18.74 -1.48
CA ALA A 69 -7.04 19.88 -1.22
C ALA A 69 -8.25 19.52 -0.35
N GLU A 70 -8.83 18.33 -0.55
CA GLU A 70 -9.92 17.83 0.29
C GLU A 70 -9.44 17.61 1.74
N PHE A 71 -8.28 16.97 1.92
CA PHE A 71 -7.69 16.76 3.25
C PHE A 71 -7.36 18.08 3.96
N GLU A 72 -6.68 18.99 3.27
CA GLU A 72 -6.28 20.30 3.79
C GLU A 72 -7.50 21.13 4.22
N ALA A 73 -8.55 21.15 3.41
CA ALA A 73 -9.80 21.84 3.73
C ALA A 73 -10.55 21.20 4.91
N ALA A 74 -10.59 19.87 4.97
CA ALA A 74 -11.28 19.14 6.04
C ALA A 74 -10.60 19.28 7.41
N HIS A 75 -9.28 19.50 7.42
CA HIS A 75 -8.48 19.49 8.65
C HIS A 75 -7.85 20.83 9.02
N ASN A 76 -8.09 21.89 8.23
CA ASN A 76 -7.42 23.18 8.39
C ASN A 76 -5.90 23.01 8.50
N ALA A 77 -5.33 22.31 7.53
CA ALA A 77 -3.92 21.94 7.47
C ALA A 77 -3.33 22.23 6.08
N THR A 78 -2.00 22.30 5.98
CA THR A 78 -1.25 22.33 4.72
C THR A 78 -0.27 21.16 4.71
N ILE A 79 -0.25 20.39 3.63
CA ILE A 79 0.67 19.25 3.47
C ILE A 79 1.87 19.70 2.64
N GLU A 80 3.06 19.63 3.24
CA GLU A 80 4.32 19.81 2.54
C GLU A 80 4.93 18.45 2.21
N LEU A 81 4.98 18.08 0.94
CA LEU A 81 5.60 16.82 0.51
C LEU A 81 7.13 16.93 0.55
N LEU A 82 7.77 15.92 1.13
CA LEU A 82 9.23 15.75 1.15
C LEU A 82 9.62 14.39 0.51
N PRO A 83 9.66 14.30 -0.83
CA PRO A 83 10.22 13.14 -1.53
C PRO A 83 11.69 12.97 -1.16
N SER A 84 12.08 11.76 -0.77
CA SER A 84 13.37 11.52 -0.10
C SER A 84 14.16 10.33 -0.66
N GLY A 85 13.97 10.00 -1.94
CA GLY A 85 14.58 8.84 -2.59
C GLY A 85 13.63 7.64 -2.66
N ASP A 86 14.13 6.51 -3.15
CA ASP A 86 13.40 5.23 -3.07
C ASP A 86 13.18 4.83 -1.59
N ALA A 87 12.18 4.00 -1.31
CA ALA A 87 11.67 3.70 0.03
C ALA A 87 12.75 3.29 1.05
N GLY A 88 13.73 2.47 0.65
CA GLY A 88 14.85 2.11 1.52
C GLY A 88 15.80 3.29 1.79
N ALA A 89 16.02 4.15 0.80
CA ALA A 89 16.81 5.37 0.95
C ALA A 89 16.09 6.40 1.84
N ALA A 90 14.80 6.62 1.63
CA ALA A 90 13.97 7.50 2.45
C ALA A 90 13.96 7.04 3.92
N LEU A 91 13.80 5.74 4.19
CA LEU A 91 13.89 5.22 5.55
C LEU A 91 15.26 5.44 6.18
N ASN A 92 16.35 5.21 5.44
CA ASN A 92 17.68 5.46 5.97
C ASN A 92 17.88 6.95 6.33
N GLN A 93 17.33 7.88 5.54
CA GLN A 93 17.37 9.31 5.86
C GLN A 93 16.57 9.64 7.15
N ALA A 94 15.38 9.05 7.32
CA ALA A 94 14.59 9.20 8.54
C ALA A 94 15.35 8.68 9.78
N ILE A 95 16.02 7.53 9.66
CA ILE A 95 16.85 6.95 10.73
C ILE A 95 18.03 7.87 11.08
N LEU A 96 18.76 8.34 10.07
CA LEU A 96 19.92 9.22 10.26
C LEU A 96 19.54 10.57 10.88
N SER A 97 18.31 11.02 10.65
CA SER A 97 17.77 12.27 11.19
C SER A 97 16.97 12.11 12.48
N LYS A 98 16.93 10.93 13.12
CA LYS A 98 16.05 10.68 14.28
C LYS A 98 16.17 11.65 15.47
N ASN A 99 17.32 12.28 15.65
CA ASN A 99 17.53 13.29 16.72
C ASN A 99 17.17 14.72 16.28
N ASN A 100 16.85 14.92 15.01
CA ASN A 100 16.35 16.15 14.42
C ASN A 100 15.48 15.79 13.20
N PRO A 101 14.26 15.25 13.42
CA PRO A 101 13.42 14.69 12.36
C PRO A 101 13.16 15.69 11.23
N LEU A 102 13.09 15.20 10.00
CA LEU A 102 12.87 16.01 8.80
C LEU A 102 11.39 16.26 8.49
N ALA A 103 10.49 15.45 9.06
CA ALA A 103 9.07 15.43 8.75
C ALA A 103 8.23 14.97 9.95
N ASP A 104 6.95 15.30 9.93
CA ASP A 104 5.97 14.91 10.96
C ASP A 104 5.41 13.51 10.68
N VAL A 105 5.25 13.16 9.40
CA VAL A 105 4.74 11.88 8.94
C VAL A 105 5.70 11.30 7.91
N PHE A 106 5.94 9.99 7.98
CA PHE A 106 6.66 9.26 6.93
C PHE A 106 5.75 8.17 6.35
N PHE A 107 5.48 8.28 5.05
CA PHE A 107 4.62 7.39 4.28
C PHE A 107 5.45 6.45 3.40
N GLY A 108 5.00 5.20 3.27
CA GLY A 108 5.56 4.23 2.33
C GLY A 108 6.74 3.42 2.89
N VAL A 109 6.72 3.11 4.18
CA VAL A 109 7.62 2.09 4.76
C VAL A 109 7.08 0.70 4.39
N ASP A 110 7.80 0.02 3.51
CA ASP A 110 7.48 -1.34 3.09
C ASP A 110 7.71 -2.38 4.20
N ASN A 111 6.95 -3.47 4.19
CA ASN A 111 7.06 -4.53 5.20
C ASN A 111 8.44 -5.22 5.21
N THR A 112 9.15 -5.25 4.07
CA THR A 112 10.54 -5.74 3.99
C THR A 112 11.51 -4.89 4.79
N PHE A 113 11.19 -3.61 5.04
CA PHE A 113 11.96 -2.69 5.87
C PHE A 113 11.41 -2.50 7.30
N LEU A 114 10.26 -3.10 7.62
CA LEU A 114 9.57 -2.95 8.91
C LEU A 114 10.50 -3.19 10.11
N SER A 115 11.23 -4.30 10.12
CA SER A 115 12.13 -4.64 11.23
C SER A 115 13.21 -3.57 11.46
N ARG A 116 13.75 -2.97 10.40
CA ARG A 116 14.74 -1.89 10.49
C ARG A 116 14.13 -0.63 11.10
N ALA A 117 12.96 -0.23 10.60
CA ALA A 117 12.20 0.91 11.11
C ALA A 117 11.89 0.78 12.61
N LEU A 118 11.34 -0.36 13.04
CA LEU A 118 10.96 -0.60 14.43
C LEU A 118 12.17 -0.64 15.37
N ASN A 119 13.26 -1.28 14.96
CA ASN A 119 14.48 -1.38 15.77
C ASN A 119 15.16 -0.03 16.02
N GLU A 120 15.01 0.93 15.09
CA GLU A 120 15.62 2.27 15.23
C GLU A 120 14.79 3.23 16.08
N GLY A 121 13.54 2.88 16.40
CA GLY A 121 12.69 3.62 17.34
C GLY A 121 12.32 5.02 16.86
N ILE A 122 12.09 5.19 15.55
CA ILE A 122 11.84 6.50 14.92
C ILE A 122 10.36 6.89 14.83
N PHE A 123 9.45 6.01 15.29
CA PHE A 123 8.00 6.17 15.15
C PHE A 123 7.29 6.19 16.50
N GLU A 124 6.26 7.02 16.61
CA GLU A 124 5.37 7.08 17.76
C GLU A 124 4.16 6.14 17.57
N PRO A 125 3.74 5.39 18.60
CA PRO A 125 2.51 4.59 18.55
C PRO A 125 1.26 5.43 18.27
N TYR A 126 0.44 5.01 17.30
CA TYR A 126 -0.86 5.61 17.03
C TYR A 126 -1.90 4.54 16.69
N SER A 127 -2.91 4.39 17.55
CA SER A 127 -4.01 3.44 17.32
C SER A 127 -5.17 4.10 16.58
N SER A 128 -5.05 4.19 15.25
CA SER A 128 -6.12 4.72 14.40
C SER A 128 -7.41 3.89 14.57
N PRO A 129 -8.60 4.53 14.67
CA PRO A 129 -9.87 3.79 14.69
C PRO A 129 -10.11 2.98 13.40
N LEU A 130 -9.48 3.38 12.28
CA LEU A 130 -9.57 2.69 10.99
C LEU A 130 -8.85 1.34 10.96
N LEU A 131 -8.02 1.01 11.97
CA LEU A 131 -7.44 -0.33 12.10
C LEU A 131 -8.49 -1.43 12.23
N ALA A 132 -9.71 -1.08 12.68
CA ALA A 132 -10.83 -2.02 12.74
C ALA A 132 -11.26 -2.54 11.36
N ASP A 133 -10.97 -1.79 10.30
CA ASP A 133 -11.31 -2.13 8.92
C ASP A 133 -10.18 -2.90 8.20
N ILE A 134 -9.02 -3.05 8.86
CA ILE A 134 -7.82 -3.70 8.30
C ILE A 134 -7.74 -5.16 8.77
N PRO A 135 -7.57 -6.15 7.86
CA PRO A 135 -7.33 -7.54 8.24
C PRO A 135 -6.19 -7.71 9.25
N ALA A 136 -6.40 -8.55 10.27
CA ALA A 136 -5.47 -8.69 11.39
C ALA A 136 -4.09 -9.22 10.97
N ASP A 137 -4.01 -9.99 9.88
CA ASP A 137 -2.77 -10.52 9.30
C ASP A 137 -1.94 -9.46 8.57
N LEU A 138 -2.54 -8.31 8.22
CA LEU A 138 -1.82 -7.15 7.67
C LEU A 138 -1.34 -6.18 8.77
N GLN A 139 -1.82 -6.33 10.01
CA GLN A 139 -1.40 -5.50 11.14
C GLN A 139 -0.10 -6.05 11.76
N LEU A 140 1.02 -5.72 11.12
CA LEU A 140 2.32 -6.35 11.40
C LEU A 140 3.07 -5.80 12.63
N ASP A 141 2.68 -4.63 13.14
CA ASP A 141 3.26 -4.04 14.36
C ASP A 141 2.23 -4.01 15.50
N PRO A 142 2.35 -4.88 16.53
CA PRO A 142 1.43 -4.90 17.67
C PRO A 142 1.38 -3.62 18.50
N GLU A 143 2.40 -2.76 18.38
CA GLU A 143 2.44 -1.46 19.08
C GLU A 143 1.87 -0.32 18.22
N HIS A 144 1.45 -0.59 16.99
CA HIS A 144 0.83 0.39 16.08
C HIS A 144 1.70 1.62 15.81
N ARG A 145 3.02 1.45 15.66
CA ARG A 145 3.94 2.53 15.24
C ARG A 145 3.98 2.68 13.73
N LEU A 146 3.64 1.63 12.99
CA LEU A 146 3.47 1.62 11.54
C LEU A 146 2.11 1.02 11.20
N LEU A 147 1.31 1.77 10.45
CA LEU A 147 -0.06 1.38 10.10
C LEU A 147 -0.15 0.96 8.63
N PRO A 148 -0.81 -0.15 8.31
CA PRO A 148 -1.03 -0.55 6.93
C PRO A 148 -1.96 0.43 6.21
N VAL A 149 -1.61 0.78 4.98
CA VAL A 149 -2.40 1.68 4.12
C VAL A 149 -2.74 1.04 2.78
N ASP A 150 -1.90 0.12 2.31
CA ASP A 150 -2.10 -0.70 1.12
C ASP A 150 -1.42 -2.07 1.26
N PHE A 151 -1.59 -2.91 0.25
CA PHE A 151 -0.82 -4.13 0.05
C PHE A 151 -0.76 -4.45 -1.46
N GLY A 152 0.28 -5.16 -1.87
CA GLY A 152 0.42 -5.61 -3.25
C GLY A 152 1.58 -6.59 -3.43
N ASP A 153 1.51 -7.37 -4.50
CA ASP A 153 2.55 -8.33 -4.84
C ASP A 153 3.68 -7.65 -5.62
N VAL A 154 4.93 -7.99 -5.31
CA VAL A 154 6.08 -7.68 -6.17
C VAL A 154 6.21 -8.79 -7.21
N CYS A 155 6.17 -8.41 -8.49
CA CYS A 155 6.15 -9.30 -9.64
C CYS A 155 7.18 -8.88 -10.69
N LEU A 156 7.47 -9.79 -11.62
CA LEU A 156 8.12 -9.43 -12.88
C LEU A 156 7.05 -8.91 -13.83
N ASN A 157 7.16 -7.64 -14.22
CA ASN A 157 6.38 -7.07 -15.31
C ASN A 157 7.16 -7.24 -16.61
N TYR A 158 6.44 -7.43 -17.72
CA TYR A 158 7.07 -7.60 -19.02
C TYR A 158 6.32 -6.85 -20.12
N ASP A 159 7.08 -6.40 -21.12
CA ASP A 159 6.55 -5.73 -22.29
C ASP A 159 5.96 -6.75 -23.28
N LYS A 160 4.63 -6.82 -23.29
CA LYS A 160 3.90 -7.77 -24.14
C LYS A 160 4.13 -7.54 -25.63
N ALA A 161 4.29 -6.29 -26.06
CA ALA A 161 4.49 -5.97 -27.46
C ALA A 161 5.89 -6.42 -27.90
N TRP A 162 6.91 -6.11 -27.09
CA TRP A 162 8.28 -6.54 -27.34
C TRP A 162 8.39 -8.07 -27.47
N PHE A 163 7.83 -8.83 -26.53
CA PHE A 163 7.90 -10.30 -26.58
C PHE A 163 7.18 -10.88 -27.81
N ALA A 164 6.03 -10.30 -28.18
CA ALA A 164 5.30 -10.70 -29.38
C ALA A 164 6.08 -10.41 -30.68
N GLU A 165 6.77 -9.28 -30.75
CA GLU A 165 7.61 -8.89 -31.89
C GLU A 165 8.85 -9.77 -32.03
N GLN A 166 9.49 -10.13 -30.92
CA GLN A 166 10.65 -11.02 -30.92
C GLN A 166 10.29 -12.50 -31.14
N GLY A 167 9.01 -12.87 -30.98
CA GLY A 167 8.57 -14.27 -31.05
C GLY A 167 9.18 -15.14 -29.94
N LEU A 168 9.43 -14.53 -28.78
CA LEU A 168 9.97 -15.17 -27.58
C LEU A 168 8.85 -15.28 -26.53
N GLU A 169 8.76 -16.40 -25.83
CA GLU A 169 7.84 -16.53 -24.70
C GLU A 169 8.43 -15.86 -23.45
N PRO A 170 7.63 -15.18 -22.61
CA PRO A 170 8.11 -14.65 -21.34
C PRO A 170 8.64 -15.75 -20.39
N PRO A 171 9.60 -15.44 -19.50
CA PRO A 171 10.13 -16.40 -18.55
C PRO A 171 9.03 -16.87 -17.58
N ALA A 172 8.98 -18.19 -17.34
CA ALA A 172 7.93 -18.80 -16.52
C ALA A 172 8.20 -18.74 -15.01
N ASP A 173 9.47 -18.58 -14.62
CA ASP A 173 9.91 -18.54 -13.24
C ASP A 173 11.21 -17.73 -13.09
N LEU A 174 11.70 -17.63 -11.85
CA LEU A 174 12.95 -16.91 -11.56
C LEU A 174 14.16 -17.59 -12.21
N ALA A 175 14.22 -18.92 -12.28
CA ALA A 175 15.38 -19.61 -12.82
C ALA A 175 15.57 -19.30 -14.31
N ALA A 176 14.46 -19.21 -15.05
CA ALA A 176 14.46 -18.88 -16.48
C ALA A 176 15.10 -17.51 -16.78
N LEU A 177 15.08 -16.55 -15.85
CA LEU A 177 15.74 -15.25 -16.06
C LEU A 177 17.25 -15.35 -16.31
N ALA A 178 17.88 -16.42 -15.85
CA ALA A 178 19.30 -16.68 -16.07
C ALA A 178 19.60 -17.46 -17.37
N ASP A 179 18.57 -17.89 -18.11
CA ASP A 179 18.79 -18.59 -19.37
C ASP A 179 19.34 -17.64 -20.45
N PRO A 180 20.27 -18.08 -21.31
CA PRO A 180 20.84 -17.25 -22.38
C PRO A 180 19.82 -16.65 -23.35
N ALA A 181 18.61 -17.24 -23.44
CA ALA A 181 17.53 -16.70 -24.25
C ALA A 181 17.00 -15.35 -23.73
N TYR A 182 17.20 -15.05 -22.44
CA TYR A 182 16.81 -13.79 -21.81
C TYR A 182 18.00 -12.89 -21.45
N GLN A 183 19.16 -13.15 -22.06
CA GLN A 183 20.36 -12.35 -21.84
C GLN A 183 20.08 -10.87 -22.13
N GLY A 184 20.39 -10.01 -21.17
CA GLY A 184 20.24 -8.58 -21.32
C GLY A 184 18.77 -8.09 -21.26
N LEU A 185 17.81 -8.93 -20.90
CA LEU A 185 16.40 -8.52 -20.95
C LEU A 185 15.84 -7.98 -19.63
N THR A 186 16.52 -8.23 -18.52
CA THR A 186 15.97 -7.95 -17.17
C THR A 186 16.63 -6.75 -16.51
N VAL A 187 15.81 -5.87 -15.94
CA VAL A 187 16.23 -4.82 -15.02
C VAL A 187 15.63 -5.03 -13.62
N VAL A 188 16.46 -4.86 -12.60
CA VAL A 188 16.09 -4.97 -11.18
C VAL A 188 16.65 -3.78 -10.40
N GLN A 189 16.15 -3.54 -9.19
CA GLN A 189 16.63 -2.45 -8.35
C GLN A 189 17.65 -2.92 -7.31
N ASN A 190 18.49 -2.00 -6.85
CA ASN A 190 19.41 -2.24 -5.74
C ASN A 190 18.65 -2.56 -4.43
N PRO A 191 18.83 -3.75 -3.83
CA PRO A 191 18.12 -4.15 -2.62
C PRO A 191 18.50 -3.35 -1.37
N ALA A 192 19.59 -2.58 -1.40
CA ALA A 192 19.98 -1.73 -0.27
C ALA A 192 19.12 -0.45 -0.17
N THR A 193 18.56 0.00 -1.28
CA THR A 193 17.87 1.30 -1.40
C THR A 193 16.43 1.18 -1.86
N SER A 194 16.04 0.08 -2.52
CA SER A 194 14.73 -0.08 -3.15
C SER A 194 13.90 -1.21 -2.54
N SER A 195 12.62 -0.96 -2.25
CA SER A 195 11.71 -1.99 -1.70
C SER A 195 11.48 -3.15 -2.68
N PRO A 196 11.11 -2.93 -3.97
CA PRO A 196 11.00 -4.03 -4.92
C PRO A 196 12.32 -4.79 -5.13
N GLY A 197 13.45 -4.08 -5.10
CA GLY A 197 14.77 -4.70 -5.15
C GLY A 197 15.04 -5.63 -3.96
N LEU A 198 14.70 -5.20 -2.74
CA LEU A 198 14.85 -6.01 -1.53
C LEU A 198 13.87 -7.20 -1.54
N ALA A 199 12.63 -6.97 -1.93
CA ALA A 199 11.63 -8.02 -2.09
C ALA A 199 12.10 -9.10 -3.09
N PHE A 200 12.68 -8.70 -4.23
CA PHE A 200 13.24 -9.62 -5.20
C PHE A 200 14.43 -10.40 -4.65
N LEU A 201 15.36 -9.75 -3.94
CA LEU A 201 16.45 -10.45 -3.26
C LEU A 201 15.91 -11.51 -2.29
N LEU A 202 14.92 -11.17 -1.45
CA LEU A 202 14.29 -12.10 -0.53
C LEU A 202 13.58 -13.25 -1.26
N ALA A 203 12.91 -12.98 -2.38
CA ALA A 203 12.29 -14.01 -3.22
C ALA A 203 13.33 -14.99 -3.80
N THR A 204 14.51 -14.49 -4.21
CA THR A 204 15.62 -15.36 -4.66
C THR A 204 16.17 -16.23 -3.54
N ILE A 205 16.27 -15.69 -2.31
CA ILE A 205 16.66 -16.48 -1.13
C ILE A 205 15.60 -17.54 -0.81
N GLY A 206 14.32 -17.18 -0.86
CA GLY A 206 13.22 -18.12 -0.64
C GLY A 206 13.16 -19.24 -1.68
N THR A 207 13.52 -18.95 -2.93
CA THR A 207 13.45 -19.91 -4.05
C THR A 207 14.68 -20.81 -4.14
N PHE A 208 15.88 -20.23 -4.00
CA PHE A 208 17.16 -20.92 -4.21
C PHE A 208 17.87 -21.30 -2.91
N GLY A 209 17.35 -20.86 -1.76
CA GLY A 209 17.94 -21.08 -0.44
C GLY A 209 19.11 -20.13 -0.12
N GLU A 210 19.45 -20.04 1.16
CA GLU A 210 20.55 -19.20 1.67
C GLU A 210 21.92 -19.55 1.07
N GLU A 211 22.12 -20.81 0.68
CA GLU A 211 23.38 -21.26 0.05
C GLU A 211 23.36 -21.09 -1.49
N GLY A 212 22.18 -21.08 -2.12
CA GLY A 212 22.04 -21.13 -3.57
C GLY A 212 21.80 -19.78 -4.25
N TYR A 213 21.20 -18.81 -3.55
CA TYR A 213 20.83 -17.53 -4.17
C TYR A 213 22.03 -16.77 -4.75
N GLN A 214 23.21 -16.85 -4.13
CA GLN A 214 24.41 -16.17 -4.63
C GLN A 214 24.88 -16.72 -5.98
N ALA A 215 24.78 -18.03 -6.19
CA ALA A 215 25.10 -18.65 -7.46
C ALA A 215 24.11 -18.20 -8.55
N TYR A 216 22.82 -18.15 -8.21
CA TYR A 216 21.79 -17.60 -9.11
C TYR A 216 22.09 -16.14 -9.50
N TRP A 217 22.44 -15.28 -8.54
CA TRP A 217 22.82 -13.89 -8.83
C TRP A 217 24.09 -13.76 -9.67
N GLN A 218 25.05 -14.69 -9.55
CA GLN A 218 26.20 -14.76 -10.46
C GLN A 218 25.74 -15.08 -11.89
N SER A 219 24.86 -16.06 -12.05
CA SER A 219 24.28 -16.40 -13.35
C SER A 219 23.46 -15.25 -13.96
N LEU A 220 22.64 -14.54 -13.18
CA LEU A 220 21.95 -13.34 -13.67
C LEU A 220 22.91 -12.25 -14.15
N ARG A 221 24.01 -12.03 -13.41
CA ARG A 221 25.03 -11.05 -13.81
C ARG A 221 25.72 -11.48 -15.10
N GLU A 222 26.07 -12.75 -15.23
CA GLU A 222 26.62 -13.31 -16.47
C GLU A 222 25.62 -13.18 -17.63
N ASN A 223 24.32 -13.24 -17.33
CA ASN A 223 23.21 -13.02 -18.26
C ASN A 223 22.86 -11.54 -18.48
N ASP A 224 23.74 -10.61 -18.10
CA ASP A 224 23.60 -9.15 -18.28
C ASP A 224 22.33 -8.55 -17.64
N VAL A 225 21.96 -8.96 -16.43
CA VAL A 225 20.93 -8.24 -15.65
C VAL A 225 21.40 -6.80 -15.36
N LEU A 226 20.52 -5.83 -15.62
CA LEU A 226 20.75 -4.44 -15.24
C LEU A 226 20.28 -4.19 -13.80
N VAL A 227 21.12 -3.53 -12.99
CA VAL A 227 20.76 -3.14 -11.62
C VAL A 227 20.77 -1.61 -11.52
N THR A 228 19.61 -1.01 -11.28
CA THR A 228 19.46 0.44 -11.05
C THR A 228 19.50 0.78 -9.57
N ASN A 229 19.63 2.07 -9.22
CA ASN A 229 19.61 2.49 -7.82
C ASN A 229 18.22 2.46 -7.18
N GLY A 230 17.16 2.56 -7.98
CA GLY A 230 15.80 2.65 -7.50
C GLY A 230 14.76 2.31 -8.55
N TRP A 231 13.52 2.25 -8.08
CA TRP A 231 12.36 1.80 -8.84
C TRP A 231 12.04 2.72 -10.02
N GLU A 232 12.07 4.05 -9.84
CA GLU A 232 11.78 4.97 -10.94
C GLU A 232 12.73 4.82 -12.12
N ASP A 233 14.04 4.72 -11.88
CA ASP A 233 15.02 4.50 -12.96
C ASP A 233 14.77 3.15 -13.66
N ALA A 234 14.51 2.09 -12.90
CA ALA A 234 14.19 0.80 -13.51
C ALA A 234 12.92 0.84 -14.36
N TYR A 235 11.85 1.45 -13.85
CA TYR A 235 10.52 1.38 -14.43
C TYR A 235 10.28 2.46 -15.50
N TRP A 236 10.56 3.73 -15.19
CA TRP A 236 10.38 4.84 -16.13
C TRP A 236 11.63 5.14 -16.97
N GLY A 237 12.78 4.58 -16.61
CA GLY A 237 14.03 4.75 -17.35
C GLY A 237 14.35 3.58 -18.26
N GLN A 238 14.40 2.36 -17.71
CA GLN A 238 14.97 1.19 -18.40
C GLN A 238 13.94 0.23 -19.00
N PHE A 239 12.71 0.19 -18.47
CA PHE A 239 11.70 -0.79 -18.87
C PHE A 239 10.99 -0.37 -20.16
N SER A 240 11.12 -1.18 -21.22
CA SER A 240 10.56 -0.86 -22.54
C SER A 240 9.04 -0.75 -22.58
N GLY A 241 8.34 -1.39 -21.61
CA GLY A 241 6.88 -1.33 -21.54
C GLY A 241 6.34 0.01 -21.02
N ALA A 242 7.19 0.84 -20.41
CA ALA A 242 6.80 2.10 -19.78
C ALA A 242 7.70 3.29 -20.16
N SER A 243 8.76 3.05 -20.94
CA SER A 243 9.74 4.07 -21.37
C SER A 243 10.39 3.71 -22.71
N ASP A 244 11.32 4.57 -23.17
CA ASP A 244 12.20 4.28 -24.32
C ASP A 244 13.38 3.33 -23.96
N GLY A 245 13.31 2.66 -22.80
CA GLY A 245 14.34 1.74 -22.32
C GLY A 245 14.39 0.43 -23.10
N GLU A 246 15.49 -0.31 -22.96
CA GLU A 246 15.78 -1.52 -23.75
C GLU A 246 15.44 -2.83 -23.01
N ARG A 247 15.04 -2.77 -21.74
CA ARG A 247 14.85 -3.96 -20.89
C ARG A 247 13.37 -4.34 -20.87
N PRO A 248 12.94 -5.44 -21.52
CA PRO A 248 11.52 -5.81 -21.59
C PRO A 248 11.01 -6.56 -20.35
N ILE A 249 11.84 -6.80 -19.33
CA ILE A 249 11.43 -7.39 -18.05
C ILE A 249 11.90 -6.48 -16.91
N VAL A 250 11.00 -6.11 -16.00
CA VAL A 250 11.32 -5.31 -14.80
C VAL A 250 10.71 -5.92 -13.54
N VAL A 251 11.46 -5.92 -12.44
CA VAL A 251 10.91 -6.17 -11.10
C VAL A 251 10.11 -4.95 -10.66
N SER A 252 8.83 -5.11 -10.36
CA SER A 252 7.92 -4.01 -9.99
C SER A 252 6.72 -4.52 -9.19
N TYR A 253 5.78 -3.65 -8.82
CA TYR A 253 4.51 -4.07 -8.23
C TYR A 253 3.57 -4.63 -9.30
N ALA A 254 2.72 -5.61 -8.96
CA ALA A 254 1.73 -6.17 -9.88
C ALA A 254 0.70 -5.12 -10.37
N SER A 255 0.52 -4.05 -9.59
CA SER A 255 -0.35 -2.91 -9.88
C SER A 255 0.28 -1.85 -10.78
N SER A 256 1.58 -1.90 -11.08
CA SER A 256 2.24 -0.86 -11.89
C SER A 256 1.69 -0.76 -13.31
N PRO A 257 1.48 -1.85 -14.07
CA PRO A 257 0.97 -1.73 -15.44
C PRO A 257 -0.48 -1.20 -15.52
N PRO A 258 -1.41 -1.60 -14.62
CA PRO A 258 -2.72 -0.93 -14.52
C PRO A 258 -2.70 0.53 -14.10
N ALA A 259 -1.61 1.04 -13.50
CA ALA A 259 -1.49 2.43 -13.09
C ALA A 259 -1.10 3.38 -14.24
N GLU A 260 -0.71 2.83 -15.40
CA GLU A 260 -0.32 3.59 -16.59
C GLU A 260 -1.47 3.95 -17.55
N VAL A 261 -2.67 3.38 -17.35
CA VAL A 261 -3.81 3.47 -18.28
C VAL A 261 -4.85 4.53 -17.90
#